data_AF-A0A3D8I983-F1
#
_entry.id   AF-A0A3D8I983-F1
#
_cell.length_a   1.000
_cell.length_b   1.000
_cell.length_c   1.000
_cell.angle_alpha   90.00
_cell.angle_beta   90.00
_cell.angle_gamma   90.00
#
_symmetry.space_group_name_H-M   'P 1'
#
loop_
_entity.id
_entity.type
_entity.pdbx_description
1 polymer ?
#
loop_
_entity_poly.entity_id
_entity_poly.type
_entity_poly.pdbx_seq_one_letter_code
_entity_poly.pdbx_strand_id
1 'polypeptide(L)'
;MKTKFSKILKLKQDILNKIEREILEVNNLISLKKQEILKLNSSINDFTSPKEGKLFSDFLAFRELISNIRYKIKEEQNLLEMLESRKIDTLKRYNTAKIEYEKINYLHLDEVKIMIDKIKRIEQNELDEFGRVLRQKYVKKDYIK
;
A
#
# COMPACT_ATOMS: atom_id res chain seq x y z
N MET A 1 -15.73 -4.53 -18.01
CA MET A 1 -16.99 -5.32 -17.99
C MET A 1 -17.28 -5.72 -16.55
N LYS A 2 -18.54 -5.73 -16.11
CA LYS A 2 -18.87 -6.19 -14.75
C LYS A 2 -18.98 -7.71 -14.78
N THR A 3 -18.11 -8.40 -14.05
CA THR A 3 -18.22 -9.85 -13.85
C THR A 3 -18.69 -10.15 -12.44
N LYS A 4 -18.97 -11.43 -12.13
CA LYS A 4 -19.41 -11.81 -10.78
C LYS A 4 -18.35 -11.52 -9.71
N PHE A 5 -17.08 -11.45 -10.12
CA PHE A 5 -15.95 -11.14 -9.25
C PHE A 5 -15.71 -9.64 -9.04
N SER A 6 -16.28 -8.74 -9.86
CA SER A 6 -15.96 -7.30 -9.80
C SER A 6 -16.22 -6.67 -8.43
N LYS A 7 -17.28 -7.08 -7.72
CA LYS A 7 -17.57 -6.58 -6.36
C LYS A 7 -16.51 -7.07 -5.35
N ILE A 8 -16.15 -8.34 -5.42
CA ILE A 8 -15.17 -8.96 -4.52
C ILE A 8 -13.77 -8.40 -4.79
N LEU A 9 -13.41 -8.21 -6.07
CA LEU A 9 -12.15 -7.62 -6.48
C LEU A 9 -11.99 -6.21 -5.90
N LYS A 10 -13.02 -5.37 -6.00
CA LYS A 10 -13.04 -4.03 -5.40
C LYS A 10 -12.85 -4.09 -3.89
N LEU A 11 -13.56 -4.98 -3.20
CA LEU A 11 -13.42 -5.14 -1.74
C LEU A 11 -11.98 -5.55 -1.35
N LYS A 12 -11.36 -6.47 -2.09
CA LYS A 12 -9.99 -6.91 -1.85
C LYS A 12 -8.98 -5.78 -2.11
N GLN A 13 -9.21 -4.99 -3.17
CA GLN A 13 -8.42 -3.80 -3.47
C GLN A 13 -8.53 -2.76 -2.35
N ASP A 14 -9.74 -2.51 -1.84
CA ASP A 14 -9.96 -1.56 -0.75
C ASP A 14 -9.26 -2.01 0.55
N ILE A 15 -9.23 -3.32 0.83
CA ILE A 15 -8.47 -3.88 1.96
C ILE A 15 -6.96 -3.68 1.75
N LEU A 16 -6.45 -3.96 0.55
CA LEU A 16 -5.04 -3.76 0.21
C LEU A 16 -4.63 -2.29 0.41
N ASN A 17 -5.41 -1.36 -0.14
CA ASN A 17 -5.19 0.08 0.00
C ASN A 17 -5.20 0.53 1.47
N LYS A 18 -6.05 -0.06 2.32
CA LYS A 18 -6.06 0.25 3.77
C LYS A 18 -4.77 -0.20 4.46
N ILE A 19 -4.27 -1.38 4.12
CA ILE A 19 -3.01 -1.90 4.69
C ILE A 19 -1.82 -1.06 4.19
N GLU A 20 -1.82 -0.63 2.94
CA GLU A 20 -0.78 0.28 2.40
C GLU A 20 -0.72 1.60 3.17
N ARG A 21 -1.89 2.19 3.50
CA ARG A 21 -1.95 3.38 4.35
C ARG A 21 -1.37 3.12 5.74
N GLU A 22 -1.71 1.98 6.35
CA GLU A 22 -1.14 1.58 7.64
C GLU A 22 0.40 1.45 7.56
N ILE A 23 0.94 0.90 6.48
CA ILE A 23 2.40 0.81 6.27
C ILE A 23 3.03 2.21 6.20
N LEU A 24 2.41 3.15 5.48
CA LEU A 24 2.89 4.52 5.38
C LEU A 24 2.88 5.22 6.74
N GLU A 25 1.80 5.07 7.51
CA GLU A 25 1.68 5.62 8.86
C GLU A 25 2.77 5.07 9.78
N VAL A 26 2.98 3.75 9.80
CA VAL A 26 4.02 3.12 10.62
C VAL A 26 5.42 3.58 10.20
N ASN A 27 5.70 3.70 8.90
CA ASN A 27 6.98 4.21 8.41
C ASN A 27 7.22 5.67 8.83
N ASN A 28 6.19 6.52 8.79
CA ASN A 28 6.29 7.90 9.24
C ASN A 28 6.59 7.97 10.74
N LEU A 29 5.89 7.18 11.56
CA LEU A 29 6.14 7.10 13.00
C LEU A 29 7.57 6.62 13.31
N ILE A 30 8.05 5.60 12.61
CA ILE A 30 9.44 5.12 12.73
C ILE A 30 10.42 6.25 12.42
N SER A 31 10.20 6.97 11.32
CA SER A 31 11.06 8.09 10.91
C SER A 31 11.11 9.18 11.98
N LEU A 32 9.94 9.59 12.50
CA LEU A 32 9.82 10.59 13.57
C LEU A 32 10.57 10.15 14.83
N LYS A 33 10.37 8.90 15.26
CA LYS A 33 11.05 8.36 16.45
C LYS A 33 12.57 8.30 16.29
N LYS A 34 13.06 7.92 15.10
CA LYS A 34 14.49 7.97 14.78
C LYS A 34 15.03 9.41 14.86
N GLN A 35 14.29 10.40 14.34
CA GLN A 35 14.68 11.80 14.45
C GLN A 35 14.68 12.30 15.90
N GLU A 36 13.71 11.91 16.71
CA GLU A 36 13.66 12.26 18.14
C GLU A 36 14.87 11.69 18.90
N ILE A 37 15.21 10.42 18.68
CA ILE A 37 16.40 9.79 19.26
C ILE A 37 17.67 10.54 18.83
N LEU A 38 17.79 10.92 17.56
CA LEU A 38 18.93 11.70 17.08
C LEU A 38 19.03 13.07 17.76
N LYS A 39 17.91 13.79 17.94
CA LYS A 39 17.87 15.07 18.66
C LYS A 39 18.24 14.94 20.13
N LEU A 40 17.80 13.88 20.81
CA LEU A 40 18.17 13.63 22.20
C LEU A 40 19.66 13.30 22.32
N ASN A 41 20.21 12.53 21.39
CA ASN A 41 21.65 12.24 21.34
C ASN A 41 22.49 13.48 21.04
N SER A 42 22.08 14.34 20.11
CA SER A 42 22.77 15.61 19.87
C SER A 42 22.73 16.50 21.11
N SER A 43 21.57 16.56 21.78
CA SER A 43 21.44 17.32 23.03
C SER A 43 22.46 16.86 24.09
N ILE A 44 22.67 15.55 24.26
CA ILE A 44 23.71 15.02 25.17
C ILE A 44 25.12 15.50 24.77
N ASN A 45 25.43 15.52 23.49
CA ASN A 45 26.75 15.92 23.00
C ASN A 45 27.00 17.42 23.13
N ASP A 46 25.94 18.23 23.03
CA ASP A 46 25.99 19.69 23.19
C ASP A 46 26.17 20.09 24.67
N PHE A 47 25.80 19.22 25.62
CA PHE A 47 25.99 19.45 27.04
C PHE A 47 27.47 19.33 27.45
N THR A 48 28.14 20.48 27.59
CA THR A 48 29.47 20.55 28.23
C THR A 48 29.34 20.49 29.75
N SER A 49 30.20 19.70 30.41
CA SER A 49 30.29 19.67 31.87
C SER A 49 30.48 21.07 32.45
N PRO A 50 29.81 21.45 33.55
CA PRO A 50 30.04 22.73 34.21
C PRO A 50 31.53 22.86 34.57
N LYS A 51 32.20 23.90 34.04
CA LYS A 51 33.63 24.15 34.29
C LYS A 51 33.86 25.06 35.51
N GLU A 52 32.85 25.85 35.90
CA GLU A 52 32.90 26.84 36.98
C GLU A 52 31.54 26.89 37.71
N GLY A 53 31.51 27.11 39.04
CA GLY A 53 30.26 27.18 39.83
C GLY A 53 30.34 26.57 41.24
N LYS A 54 29.18 26.35 41.89
CA LYS A 54 29.08 25.55 43.13
C LYS A 54 29.26 24.07 42.74
N LEU A 55 30.52 23.67 42.60
CA LEU A 55 31.00 22.42 42.00
C LEU A 55 30.17 21.16 42.32
N PHE A 56 29.60 21.04 43.53
CA PHE A 56 28.87 19.86 43.92
C PHE A 56 27.39 19.85 43.50
N SER A 57 26.64 20.94 43.73
CA SER A 57 25.21 21.01 43.38
C SER A 57 25.00 21.03 41.87
N ASP A 58 25.85 21.77 41.17
CA ASP A 58 25.72 21.98 39.72
C ASP A 58 26.10 20.70 38.96
N PHE A 59 27.06 19.93 39.48
CA PHE A 59 27.43 18.62 38.95
C PHE A 59 26.36 17.55 39.19
N LEU A 60 25.71 17.54 40.36
CA LEU A 60 24.60 16.62 40.64
C LEU A 60 23.42 16.89 39.71
N ALA A 61 23.03 18.16 39.56
CA ALA A 61 21.96 18.56 38.64
C ALA A 61 22.29 18.19 37.18
N PHE A 62 23.54 18.40 36.75
CA PHE A 62 24.01 17.99 35.42
C PHE A 62 23.91 16.48 35.22
N ARG A 63 24.37 15.68 36.20
CA ARG A 63 24.29 14.22 36.14
C ARG A 63 22.84 13.72 36.07
N GLU A 64 21.95 14.34 36.85
CA GLU A 64 20.52 14.01 36.84
C GLU A 64 19.89 14.32 35.48
N LEU A 65 20.20 15.47 34.89
CA LEU A 65 19.75 15.86 33.56
C LEU A 65 20.19 14.85 32.50
N ILE A 66 21.48 14.49 32.46
CA ILE A 66 22.00 13.48 31.52
C ILE A 66 21.33 12.12 31.74
N SER A 67 21.12 11.72 33.01
CA SER A 67 20.42 10.48 33.34
C SER A 67 18.98 10.47 32.81
N ASN A 68 18.25 11.58 32.96
CA ASN A 68 16.89 11.74 32.47
C ASN A 68 16.83 11.68 30.94
N ILE A 69 17.77 12.31 30.23
CA ILE A 69 17.82 12.22 28.76
C ILE A 69 18.12 10.79 28.31
N ARG A 70 19.07 10.10 28.96
CA ARG A 70 19.38 8.69 28.66
C ARG A 70 18.18 7.77 28.89
N TYR A 71 17.44 8.00 29.97
CA TYR A 71 16.20 7.27 30.24
C TYR A 71 15.19 7.49 29.10
N LYS A 72 14.98 8.74 28.70
CA LYS A 72 14.08 9.09 27.60
C LYS A 72 14.52 8.47 26.27
N ILE A 73 15.81 8.46 25.96
CA ILE A 73 16.35 7.78 24.76
C ILE A 73 16.00 6.29 24.79
N LYS A 74 16.16 5.63 25.94
CA LYS A 74 15.81 4.22 26.10
C LYS A 74 14.32 3.97 25.88
N GLU A 75 13.45 4.83 26.42
CA GLU A 75 12.00 4.74 26.16
C GLU A 75 11.68 4.87 24.66
N GLU A 76 12.27 5.87 24.00
CA GLU A 76 12.06 6.08 22.56
C GLU A 76 12.60 4.92 21.71
N GLN A 77 13.71 4.30 22.13
CA GLN A 77 14.25 3.09 21.50
C GLN A 77 13.31 1.90 21.65
N ASN A 78 12.75 1.68 22.83
CA ASN A 78 11.76 0.61 23.04
C ASN A 78 10.51 0.82 22.16
N LEU A 79 10.01 2.06 22.06
CA LEU A 79 8.89 2.40 21.19
C LEU A 79 9.24 2.17 19.71
N LEU A 80 10.47 2.50 19.31
CA LEU A 80 10.96 2.25 17.96
C LEU A 80 10.98 0.75 17.63
N GLU A 81 11.47 -0.09 18.53
CA GLU A 81 11.47 -1.55 18.36
C GLU A 81 10.05 -2.10 18.22
N MET A 82 9.10 -1.62 19.03
CA MET A 82 7.69 -1.98 18.90
C MET A 82 7.10 -1.58 17.54
N LEU A 83 7.44 -0.39 17.03
CA LEU A 83 6.99 0.07 15.72
C LEU A 83 7.61 -0.74 14.57
N GLU A 84 8.89 -1.11 14.69
CA GLU A 84 9.57 -1.97 13.71
C GLU A 84 8.97 -3.38 13.69
N SER A 85 8.62 -3.94 14.85
CA SER A 85 7.86 -5.19 14.95
C SER A 85 6.48 -5.06 14.28
N ARG A 86 5.73 -4.00 14.59
CA ARG A 86 4.44 -3.72 13.95
C ARG A 86 4.55 -3.61 12.43
N LYS A 87 5.62 -2.99 11.92
CA LYS A 87 5.89 -2.90 10.48
C LYS A 87 6.03 -4.29 9.85
N ILE A 88 6.77 -5.19 10.48
CA ILE A 88 6.95 -6.57 9.99
C ILE A 88 5.59 -7.28 9.89
N ASP A 89 4.75 -7.18 10.93
CA ASP A 89 3.46 -7.85 10.92
C ASP A 89 2.46 -7.22 9.93
N THR A 90 2.53 -5.90 9.75
CA THR A 90 1.73 -5.21 8.73
C THR A 90 2.15 -5.63 7.32
N LEU A 91 3.44 -5.81 7.07
CA LEU A 91 3.96 -6.32 5.79
C LEU A 91 3.53 -7.77 5.52
N LYS A 92 3.49 -8.63 6.55
CA LYS A 92 2.94 -9.98 6.41
C LYS A 92 1.48 -9.94 6.01
N ARG A 93 0.66 -9.12 6.69
CA ARG A 93 -0.76 -8.91 6.36
C ARG A 93 -0.94 -8.39 4.93
N TYR A 94 -0.09 -7.46 4.51
CA TYR A 94 -0.10 -6.94 3.14
C TYR A 94 0.15 -8.04 2.11
N ASN A 95 1.17 -8.87 2.31
CA ASN A 95 1.49 -9.97 1.39
C ASN A 95 0.32 -10.96 1.28
N THR A 96 -0.30 -11.33 2.40
CA THR A 96 -1.49 -12.19 2.38
C THR A 96 -2.64 -11.54 1.62
N ALA A 97 -2.94 -10.26 1.90
CA ALA A 97 -4.02 -9.53 1.21
C ALA A 97 -3.75 -9.38 -0.29
N LYS A 98 -2.49 -9.15 -0.68
CA LYS A 98 -2.06 -9.04 -2.06
C LYS A 98 -2.28 -10.34 -2.84
N ILE A 99 -1.88 -11.48 -2.27
CA ILE A 99 -2.12 -12.79 -2.87
C ILE A 99 -3.61 -13.03 -3.09
N GLU A 100 -4.44 -12.71 -2.10
CA GLU A 100 -5.89 -12.85 -2.22
C GLU A 100 -6.50 -11.93 -3.28
N TYR A 101 -6.01 -10.70 -3.40
CA TYR A 101 -6.39 -9.80 -4.48
C TYR A 101 -6.01 -10.37 -5.85
N GLU A 102 -4.78 -10.84 -6.02
CA GLU A 102 -4.27 -11.40 -7.28
C GLU A 102 -5.05 -12.64 -7.72
N LYS A 103 -5.40 -13.55 -6.79
CA LYS A 103 -6.25 -14.71 -7.06
C LYS A 103 -7.61 -14.30 -7.65
N ILE A 104 -8.27 -13.32 -7.03
CA ILE A 104 -9.57 -12.84 -7.50
C ILE A 104 -9.43 -12.08 -8.82
N ASN A 105 -8.36 -11.31 -8.98
CA ASN A 105 -8.09 -10.58 -10.22
C ASN A 105 -7.89 -11.53 -11.40
N TYR A 106 -7.17 -12.64 -11.19
CA TYR A 106 -7.00 -13.68 -12.20
C TYR A 106 -8.35 -14.25 -12.66
N LEU A 107 -9.20 -14.66 -11.72
CA LEU A 107 -10.55 -15.17 -12.03
C LEU A 107 -11.42 -14.13 -12.74
N HIS A 108 -11.30 -12.86 -12.36
CA HIS A 108 -11.99 -11.77 -13.04
C HIS A 108 -11.54 -11.61 -14.49
N LEU A 109 -10.24 -11.65 -14.76
CA LEU A 109 -9.69 -11.50 -16.10
C LEU A 109 -10.08 -12.67 -17.01
N ASP A 110 -10.10 -13.89 -16.48
CA ASP A 110 -10.56 -15.07 -17.24
C ASP A 110 -12.03 -14.92 -17.65
N GLU A 111 -12.91 -14.46 -16.76
CA GLU A 111 -14.30 -14.19 -17.11
C GLU A 111 -14.45 -13.06 -18.14
N VAL A 112 -13.67 -11.99 -18.01
CA VAL A 112 -13.66 -10.90 -19.00
C VAL A 112 -13.25 -11.43 -20.36
N LYS A 113 -12.23 -12.28 -20.44
CA LYS A 113 -11.78 -12.90 -21.69
C LYS A 113 -12.89 -13.72 -22.35
N ILE A 114 -13.57 -14.58 -21.58
CA ILE A 114 -14.70 -15.37 -22.08
C ILE A 114 -15.81 -14.47 -22.63
N MET A 115 -16.14 -13.37 -21.94
CA MET A 115 -17.15 -12.43 -22.42
C MET A 115 -16.73 -11.71 -23.70
N ILE A 116 -15.46 -11.30 -23.81
CA ILE A 116 -14.92 -10.68 -25.02
C ILE A 116 -14.99 -11.65 -26.20
N ASP A 117 -14.60 -12.90 -26.00
CA ASP A 117 -14.64 -13.92 -27.07
C ASP A 117 -16.08 -14.20 -27.51
N LYS A 118 -17.05 -14.16 -26.58
CA LYS A 118 -18.47 -14.28 -26.90
C LYS A 118 -18.97 -13.10 -27.73
N ILE A 119 -18.61 -11.86 -27.37
CA ILE A 119 -18.98 -10.66 -28.13
C ILE A 119 -18.40 -10.73 -29.53
N LYS A 120 -17.11 -11.06 -29.69
CA LYS A 120 -16.46 -11.20 -31.00
C LYS A 120 -17.17 -12.20 -31.91
N ARG A 121 -17.61 -13.35 -31.35
CA ARG A 121 -18.36 -14.35 -32.13
C ARG A 121 -19.73 -13.84 -32.57
N ILE A 122 -20.43 -13.10 -31.71
CA ILE A 122 -21.72 -12.48 -32.05
C ILE A 122 -21.52 -11.44 -33.16
N GLU A 123 -20.56 -10.53 -32.99
CA GLU A 123 -20.23 -9.50 -33.98
C GLU A 123 -19.85 -10.12 -35.33
N GLN A 124 -19.05 -11.20 -35.33
CA GLN A 124 -18.68 -11.90 -36.56
C GLN A 124 -19.90 -12.52 -37.26
N ASN A 125 -20.79 -13.17 -36.52
CA ASN A 125 -22.01 -13.75 -37.08
C ASN A 125 -22.94 -12.67 -37.66
N GLU A 126 -23.10 -11.54 -36.96
CA GLU A 126 -23.90 -10.41 -37.44
C GLU A 126 -23.30 -9.84 -38.74
N LEU A 127 -21.98 -9.65 -38.81
CA LEU A 127 -21.30 -9.21 -40.03
C LEU A 127 -21.50 -10.18 -41.20
N ASP A 128 -21.44 -11.49 -40.94
CA ASP A 128 -21.69 -12.51 -41.95
C ASP A 128 -23.14 -12.47 -42.46
N GLU A 129 -24.12 -12.28 -41.56
CA GLU A 129 -25.53 -12.09 -41.91
C GLU A 129 -25.75 -10.84 -42.76
N PHE A 130 -25.20 -9.70 -42.34
CA PHE A 130 -25.23 -8.47 -43.14
C PHE A 130 -24.61 -8.68 -44.52
N GLY A 131 -23.48 -9.37 -44.60
CA GLY A 131 -22.83 -9.73 -45.86
C GLY A 131 -23.70 -10.63 -46.75
N ARG A 132 -24.49 -11.54 -46.18
CA ARG A 132 -25.45 -12.37 -46.94
C ARG A 132 -26.63 -11.55 -47.44
N VAL A 133 -27.23 -10.71 -46.58
CA VAL A 133 -28.38 -9.85 -46.93
C VAL A 133 -28.00 -8.86 -48.03
N LEU A 134 -26.83 -8.21 -47.91
CA LEU A 134 -26.34 -7.30 -48.94
C LEU A 134 -26.14 -8.04 -50.27
N ARG A 135 -25.44 -9.18 -50.26
CA ARG A 135 -25.27 -10.00 -51.48
C ARG A 135 -26.60 -10.37 -52.12
N GLN A 136 -27.59 -10.84 -51.35
CA GLN A 136 -28.91 -11.17 -51.88
C GLN A 136 -29.62 -9.96 -52.51
N LYS A 137 -29.50 -8.77 -51.91
CA LYS A 137 -30.07 -7.53 -52.48
C LYS A 137 -29.42 -7.14 -53.81
N TYR A 138 -28.09 -7.26 -53.92
CA TYR A 138 -27.39 -6.96 -55.17
C TYR A 138 -27.71 -7.98 -56.27
N VAL A 139 -27.71 -9.28 -55.95
CA VAL A 139 -28.08 -10.35 -56.90
C VAL A 139 -29.50 -10.15 -57.43
N LYS A 140 -30.48 -9.82 -56.59
CA LYS A 140 -31.86 -9.55 -57.06
C LYS A 140 -31.97 -8.32 -57.98
N LYS A 141 -31.07 -7.34 -57.85
CA LYS A 141 -31.06 -6.14 -58.70
C LYS A 141 -30.60 -6.44 -60.13
N ASP A 142 -29.75 -7.45 -60.29
CA ASP A 142 -29.22 -7.88 -61.59
C ASP A 142 -30.21 -8.72 -62.41
N TYR A 143 -31.28 -9.25 -61.79
CA TYR A 143 -32.35 -10.01 -62.46
C TYR A 143 -33.60 -9.17 -62.83
N ILE A 144 -33.60 -7.84 -62.60
CA ILE A 144 -34.72 -6.94 -62.94
C ILE A 144 -34.30 -5.98 -64.08
N LYS A 145 -33.64 -6.50 -65.11
CA LYS A 145 -33.40 -5.78 -66.36
C LYS A 145 -34.08 -6.47 -67.52
#